data_AF-A0A957E4I6-F1
#
_entry.id   AF-A0A957E4I6-F1
#
_cell.length_a   1.000
_cell.length_b   1.000
_cell.length_c   1.000
_cell.angle_alpha   90.00
_cell.angle_beta   90.00
_cell.angle_gamma   90.00
#
_symmetry.space_group_name_H-M   'P 1'
#
loop_
_entity.id
_entity.type
_entity.pdbx_description
1 polymer ?
#
loop_
_entity_poly.entity_id
_entity_poly.type
_entity_poly.pdbx_seq_one_letter_code
_entity_poly.pdbx_strand_id
1 'polypeptide(L)' 'QKIAVVCASGKRSSTAVSMLLQHGYQRLYNVTGGMEAWQKAGLPMVDADGVACNF' A
#
# COMPACT_ATOMS: atom_id res chain seq x y z
N GLN A 1 -7.60 6.35 14.16
CA GLN A 1 -6.99 5.29 13.33
C GLN A 1 -5.90 5.89 12.45
N LYS A 2 -4.81 5.16 12.16
CA LYS A 2 -3.84 5.51 11.10
C LYS A 2 -4.03 4.51 9.96
N ILE A 3 -4.04 4.97 8.71
CA ILE A 3 -4.32 4.11 7.55
C ILE A 3 -3.22 4.31 6.51
N ALA A 4 -2.52 3.24 6.16
CA ALA A 4 -1.60 3.22 5.04
C ALA A 4 -2.29 2.62 3.81
N VAL A 5 -2.19 3.29 2.67
CA VAL A 5 -2.77 2.85 1.40
C VAL A 5 -1.63 2.50 0.45
N VAL A 6 -1.72 1.31 -0.15
CA VAL A 6 -0.66 0.74 -0.99
C VAL A 6 -1.24 0.21 -2.30
N CYS A 7 -0.47 0.32 -3.38
CA CYS A 7 -0.73 -0.35 -4.65
C CYS A 7 0.61 -0.85 -5.22
N ALA A 8 0.67 -1.24 -6.49
CA ALA A 8 1.93 -1.72 -7.10
C ALA A 8 3.10 -0.74 -6.97
N SER A 9 2.92 0.52 -7.39
CA SER A 9 4.00 1.53 -7.47
C SER A 9 3.72 2.85 -6.74
N GLY A 10 2.54 3.00 -6.13
CA GLY A 10 2.14 4.18 -5.35
C GLY A 10 1.24 5.20 -6.06
N LYS A 11 1.01 5.08 -7.38
CA LYS A 11 0.13 6.01 -8.14
C LYS A 11 -1.36 5.83 -7.84
N ARG A 12 -1.87 4.60 -7.85
CA ARG A 12 -3.30 4.35 -7.59
C ARG A 12 -3.68 4.65 -6.14
N SER A 13 -2.75 4.38 -5.21
CA SER A 13 -2.96 4.62 -3.80
C SER A 13 -2.94 6.11 -3.47
N SER A 14 -2.20 6.96 -4.20
CA SER A 14 -2.29 8.41 -4.00
C SER A 14 -3.67 8.96 -4.39
N THR A 15 -4.25 8.50 -5.49
CA THR A 15 -5.65 8.83 -5.85
C THR A 15 -6.64 8.37 -4.79
N ALA A 16 -6.49 7.13 -4.31
CA ALA A 16 -7.35 6.59 -3.25
C ALA A 16 -7.23 7.39 -1.94
N VAL A 17 -6.02 7.82 -1.56
CA VAL A 17 -5.82 8.72 -0.41
C VAL A 17 -6.58 10.03 -0.59
N SER A 18 -6.52 10.66 -1.76
CA SER A 18 -7.29 11.89 -2.04
C SER A 18 -8.79 11.68 -1.89
N MET A 19 -9.33 10.56 -2.39
CA MET A 19 -10.75 10.21 -2.23
C MET A 19 -11.10 10.00 -0.75
N LEU A 20 -10.27 9.27 0.00
CA LEU A 20 -10.50 9.03 1.43
C LEU A 20 -10.44 10.33 2.25
N LEU A 21 -9.54 11.27 1.91
CA LEU A 21 -9.52 12.60 2.52
C LEU A 21 -10.84 13.34 2.30
N GLN A 22 -11.40 13.28 1.08
CA GLN A 22 -12.70 13.89 0.76
C GLN A 22 -13.85 13.26 1.55
N HIS A 23 -13.76 11.96 1.86
CA HIS A 23 -14.73 11.25 2.71
C HIS A 23 -14.51 11.46 4.21
N GLY A 24 -13.61 12.37 4.62
CA GLY A 24 -13.41 12.72 6.03
C GLY A 24 -12.48 11.78 6.80
N TYR A 25 -11.81 10.83 6.12
CA TYR A 25 -10.77 10.04 6.75
C TYR A 25 -9.57 10.93 7.09
N GLN A 26 -8.97 10.66 8.25
CA GLN A 26 -7.83 11.40 8.76
C GLN A 26 -6.64 10.46 8.97
N ARG A 27 -5.42 11.02 8.99
CA ARG A 27 -4.17 10.28 9.22
C ARG A 27 -3.95 9.17 8.19
N LEU A 28 -4.07 9.55 6.92
CA LEU A 28 -3.82 8.68 5.76
C LEU A 28 -2.35 8.81 5.32
N TYR A 29 -1.78 7.70 4.87
CA TYR A 29 -0.41 7.62 4.38
C TYR A 29 -0.38 6.86 3.05
N ASN A 30 0.26 7.43 2.04
CA ASN A 30 0.54 6.72 0.78
C ASN A 30 1.87 5.99 0.91
N VAL A 31 1.92 4.69 0.60
CA VAL A 31 3.17 3.93 0.58
C VAL A 31 3.93 4.23 -0.72
N THR A 32 4.98 5.05 -0.62
CA THR A 32 5.82 5.43 -1.76
C THR A 32 6.52 4.20 -2.36
N GLY A 33 6.46 4.05 -3.69
CA GLY A 33 7.02 2.91 -4.40
C GLY A 33 6.18 1.62 -4.29
N GLY A 34 5.11 1.64 -3.49
CA GLY A 34 4.13 0.56 -3.41
C GLY A 34 4.71 -0.80 -3.02
N MET A 35 4.06 -1.86 -3.50
CA MET A 35 4.48 -3.25 -3.32
C MET A 35 5.82 -3.55 -4.00
N GLU A 36 6.19 -2.85 -5.07
CA GLU A 36 7.50 -3.02 -5.71
C GLU A 36 8.65 -2.61 -4.78
N ALA A 37 8.50 -1.49 -4.07
CA ALA A 37 9.48 -1.07 -3.06
C ALA A 37 9.48 -1.99 -1.83
N TRP A 38 8.31 -2.47 -1.42
CA TRP A 38 8.16 -3.45 -0.34
C TRP A 38 8.91 -4.76 -0.66
N GLN A 39 8.73 -5.27 -1.87
CA GLN A 39 9.43 -6.45 -2.37
C GLN A 39 10.95 -6.24 -2.41
N LYS A 40 11.41 -5.11 -2.97
CA LYS A 40 12.84 -4.77 -3.03
C LYS A 40 13.49 -4.63 -1.66
N ALA A 41 12.71 -4.27 -0.65
CA ALA A 41 13.16 -4.22 0.75
C ALA A 41 13.26 -5.61 1.41
N GLY A 42 12.90 -6.70 0.71
CA GLY A 42 12.92 -8.05 1.24
C GLY A 42 11.88 -8.29 2.35
N LEU A 43 10.81 -7.51 2.36
CA LEU A 43 9.77 -7.60 3.38
C LEU A 43 8.79 -8.74 3.07
N PRO A 44 8.19 -9.38 4.09
CA PRO A 44 7.26 -10.48 3.89
C PRO A 44 6.06 -10.10 3.02
N MET A 45 5.70 -10.97 2.09
CA MET A 45 4.49 -10.87 1.27
C MET A 45 3.83 -12.25 1.16
N VAL A 46 2.52 -12.26 0.94
CA VAL A 46 1.75 -13.47 0.67
C VAL A 46 0.99 -13.33 -0.64
N ASP A 47 0.75 -14.45 -1.30
CA ASP A 47 -0.11 -14.52 -2.49
C ASP A 47 -1.60 -14.55 -2.11
N ALA A 48 -2.46 -14.79 -3.11
CA ALA A 48 -3.91 -14.85 -2.91
C ALA A 48 -4.36 -16.03 -2.02
N ASP A 49 -3.57 -17.10 -1.98
CA ASP A 49 -3.83 -18.31 -1.20
C ASP A 49 -3.20 -18.22 0.21
N GLY A 50 -2.55 -17.09 0.53
CA GLY A 50 -1.89 -16.85 1.81
C GLY A 50 -0.51 -17.51 1.93
N VAL A 51 0.04 -18.02 0.83
CA VAL A 51 1.38 -18.63 0.81
C VAL A 51 2.43 -17.52 0.75
N ALA A 52 3.46 -17.65 1.59
CA ALA A 52 4.56 -16.68 1.62
C ALA A 52 5.30 -16.65 0.28
N CYS A 53 5.43 -15.46 -0.30
CA CYS A 53 6.17 -15.26 -1.52
C CYS A 53 7.68 -15.26 -1.21
N ASN A 54 8.39 -16.29 -1.68
CA ASN A 54 9.84 -16.41 -1.53
C ASN A 54 10.51 -15.76 -2.76
N PHE A 55 11.00 -14.52 -2.61
CA PHE A 55 11.80 -13.82 -3.63
C PHE A 55 13.28 -13.83 -3.26
#